data_AF-A0A9P8BB38-F1
#
_entry.id   AF-A0A9P8BB38-F1
#
_cell.length_a   1.000
_cell.length_b   1.000
_cell.length_c   1.000
_cell.angle_alpha   90.00
_cell.angle_beta   90.00
_cell.angle_gamma   90.00
#
_symmetry.space_group_name_H-M   'P 1'
#
loop_
_entity.id
_entity.type
_entity.pdbx_description
1 polymer ?
#
loop_
_entity_poly.entity_id
_entity_poly.type
_entity_poly.pdbx_seq_one_letter_code
_entity_poly.pdbx_strand_id
1 'polypeptide(L)'
;MSYAYLRDRESDVFDLNKHDYPLTKHERSNSTKSGQRTTDRIPGLVSPGPSPDPPYDTGSRRLVLFGLVLALVTGSTFIIIGIVIHITSTSFIILHLGQWTDVALGLCFNALVTVCTEATGYVHGTTLKWGLAKEGRLAFNANLRLFSATKGVFSVNGPVANAIFLISIVFSYAASSTIFLHSSILPNFLHKKVAPTKPMATPSSLVAFLPPIILGAMLVLQAVLSLIAFYNTRVPTWSSSPLDVTSALVYHGYVRHRPQRCMRSVSKIKDLPADPTRPLLRQPSPWSSHKTISRIVWLVWGTLVVWVGWIIVWESTQDVGNHDISLSRIDLGLLYLAAVQTVVTIALHCCELIVTLARDEVVWRMASTPAGARPAGNPLKVALGSWQSFVLLLTKPAVHWYFGISVGVTIDKGFDITSLAMFFPIVLFLVAVYVTVVATHRPRGPQPVAYGHVQTLADLVDEWSMIMYWGHKGDHGVGPRSICHAGTTDVRPLPPIRIEEPYA
;
A
#
# COMPACT_ATOMS: atom_id res chain seq x y z
N MET A 1 10.55 -25.95 16.33
CA MET A 1 9.25 -26.64 16.47
C MET A 1 8.11 -25.66 16.81
N SER A 2 8.08 -24.45 16.22
CA SER A 2 7.06 -23.43 16.52
C SER A 2 6.88 -22.42 15.37
N TYR A 3 6.58 -22.94 14.17
CA TYR A 3 6.15 -22.14 13.00
C TYR A 3 4.90 -22.71 12.31
N ALA A 4 4.44 -23.90 12.69
CA ALA A 4 3.23 -24.52 12.14
C ALA A 4 1.93 -24.06 12.84
N TYR A 5 2.01 -23.53 14.07
CA TYR A 5 0.83 -23.22 14.89
C TYR A 5 0.13 -21.89 14.54
N LEU A 6 0.77 -21.01 13.77
CA LEU A 6 0.18 -19.75 13.32
C LEU A 6 -0.51 -19.84 11.95
N ARG A 7 -0.39 -20.97 11.25
CA ARG A 7 -1.03 -21.18 9.94
C ARG A 7 -2.48 -21.71 10.08
N ASP A 8 -2.75 -22.50 11.12
CA ASP A 8 -4.07 -23.14 11.28
C ASP A 8 -5.18 -22.18 11.74
N ARG A 9 -4.86 -21.05 12.39
CA ARG A 9 -5.87 -20.08 12.82
C ARG A 9 -6.34 -19.10 11.73
N GLU A 10 -5.65 -19.04 10.59
CA GLU A 10 -6.14 -18.30 9.42
C GLU A 10 -6.98 -19.17 8.48
N SER A 11 -6.84 -20.51 8.51
CA SER A 11 -7.69 -21.43 7.76
C SER A 11 -9.11 -21.57 8.33
N ASP A 12 -9.29 -21.44 9.65
CA ASP A 12 -10.62 -21.49 10.28
C ASP A 12 -11.51 -20.26 9.97
N VAL A 13 -10.97 -19.25 9.27
CA VAL A 13 -11.71 -18.05 8.83
C VAL A 13 -12.26 -18.22 7.39
N PHE A 14 -11.90 -19.28 6.66
CA PHE A 14 -12.20 -19.40 5.23
C PHE A 14 -13.15 -20.55 4.84
N ASP A 15 -13.67 -21.35 5.78
CA ASP A 15 -14.47 -22.55 5.46
C ASP A 15 -16.01 -22.41 5.61
N LEU A 16 -16.55 -21.18 5.53
CA LEU A 16 -18.01 -20.94 5.59
C LEU A 16 -18.71 -20.79 4.21
N ASN A 17 -18.07 -21.20 3.12
CA ASN A 17 -18.66 -21.11 1.77
C ASN A 17 -18.76 -22.46 1.03
N LYS A 18 -18.71 -23.59 1.74
CA LYS A 18 -19.13 -24.89 1.19
C LYS A 18 -20.63 -25.10 1.40
N HIS A 19 -21.44 -24.45 0.56
CA HIS A 19 -22.72 -25.02 0.20
C HIS A 19 -22.62 -25.52 -1.24
N ASP A 20 -22.69 -26.84 -1.37
CA ASP A 20 -22.75 -27.56 -2.64
C ASP A 20 -23.94 -27.07 -3.45
N TYR A 21 -23.65 -26.41 -4.58
CA TYR A 21 -24.61 -26.24 -5.66
C TYR A 21 -24.14 -27.12 -6.83
N PRO A 22 -24.98 -28.04 -7.33
CA PRO A 22 -24.61 -28.91 -8.44
C PRO A 22 -24.44 -28.07 -9.71
N LEU A 23 -23.23 -28.13 -10.28
CA LEU A 23 -22.93 -27.61 -11.62
C LEU A 23 -23.71 -28.44 -12.66
N THR A 24 -24.75 -27.85 -13.24
CA THR A 24 -25.45 -28.42 -14.40
C THR A 24 -24.53 -28.38 -15.62
N LYS A 25 -24.24 -29.57 -16.16
CA LYS A 25 -23.62 -29.77 -17.48
C LYS A 25 -24.53 -29.19 -18.56
N HIS A 26 -24.00 -28.28 -19.38
CA HIS A 26 -24.62 -27.89 -20.64
C HIS A 26 -24.41 -29.00 -21.67
N GLU A 27 -25.44 -29.82 -21.87
CA GLU A 27 -25.52 -30.77 -22.98
C GLU A 27 -26.31 -30.13 -24.12
N ARG A 28 -25.68 -30.04 -25.29
CA ARG A 28 -26.27 -29.52 -26.53
C ARG A 28 -27.05 -30.66 -27.20
N SER A 29 -28.38 -30.59 -27.20
CA SER A 29 -29.20 -31.34 -28.16
C SER A 29 -30.41 -30.51 -28.58
N ASN A 30 -30.41 -30.05 -29.82
CA ASN A 30 -31.61 -29.54 -30.49
C ASN A 30 -32.41 -30.74 -31.00
N SER A 31 -33.60 -30.96 -30.46
CA SER A 31 -34.67 -31.63 -31.17
C SER A 31 -35.99 -30.89 -30.97
N THR A 32 -36.80 -31.02 -31.99
CA THR A 32 -37.97 -30.26 -32.39
C THR A 32 -39.25 -30.49 -31.57
N LYS A 33 -40.16 -29.51 -31.72
CA LYS A 33 -41.65 -29.55 -31.64
C LYS A 33 -42.35 -29.19 -30.32
N SER A 34 -43.16 -28.12 -30.46
CA SER A 34 -44.59 -28.02 -30.12
C SER A 34 -45.02 -28.16 -28.66
N GLY A 35 -45.50 -27.05 -28.10
CA GLY A 35 -46.30 -27.05 -26.88
C GLY A 35 -46.61 -25.65 -26.39
N GLN A 36 -47.63 -25.01 -26.98
CA GLN A 36 -48.28 -23.83 -26.39
C GLN A 36 -48.81 -24.17 -25.00
N ARG A 37 -48.30 -23.50 -23.97
CA ARG A 37 -48.94 -23.42 -22.66
C ARG A 37 -48.83 -22.00 -22.13
N THR A 38 -49.95 -21.29 -22.21
CA THR A 38 -50.21 -20.00 -21.59
C THR A 38 -50.05 -20.14 -20.08
N THR A 39 -49.07 -19.42 -19.53
CA THR A 39 -48.95 -19.17 -18.10
C THR A 39 -48.90 -17.66 -17.89
N ASP A 40 -49.77 -17.19 -17.01
CA ASP A 40 -50.00 -15.80 -16.68
C ASP A 40 -48.71 -15.12 -16.20
N ARG A 41 -48.26 -14.12 -16.96
CA ARG A 41 -47.18 -13.24 -16.56
C ARG A 41 -47.69 -12.27 -15.50
N ILE A 42 -47.12 -12.36 -14.31
CA ILE A 42 -47.07 -11.25 -13.35
C ILE A 42 -46.32 -10.09 -14.05
N PRO A 43 -46.93 -8.91 -14.24
CA PRO A 43 -46.24 -7.74 -14.75
C PRO A 43 -45.44 -7.13 -13.61
N GLY A 44 -44.09 -7.15 -13.67
CA GLY A 44 -43.30 -6.38 -12.72
C GLY A 44 -41.83 -6.71 -12.47
N LEU A 45 -41.25 -7.78 -13.03
CA LEU A 45 -39.79 -7.97 -12.99
C LEU A 45 -39.22 -7.86 -14.40
N VAL A 46 -38.98 -6.62 -14.83
CA VAL A 46 -38.04 -6.36 -15.91
C VAL A 46 -36.67 -6.74 -15.35
N SER A 47 -36.14 -7.90 -15.76
CA SER A 47 -34.72 -8.16 -15.60
C SER A 47 -33.99 -6.99 -16.24
N PRO A 48 -33.17 -6.22 -15.50
CA PRO A 48 -32.43 -5.13 -16.10
C PRO A 48 -31.62 -5.72 -17.25
N GLY A 49 -31.84 -5.20 -18.46
CA GLY A 49 -30.95 -5.49 -19.59
C GLY A 49 -29.50 -5.20 -19.16
N PRO A 50 -28.50 -5.79 -19.82
CA PRO A 50 -27.10 -5.59 -19.44
C PRO A 50 -26.84 -4.08 -19.37
N SER A 51 -26.66 -3.58 -18.15
CA SER A 51 -26.29 -2.20 -17.91
C SER A 51 -25.02 -1.95 -18.73
N PRO A 52 -24.90 -0.83 -19.45
CA PRO A 52 -23.68 -0.52 -20.20
C PRO A 52 -22.48 -0.72 -19.27
N ASP A 53 -21.41 -1.35 -19.79
CA ASP A 53 -20.19 -1.62 -19.03
C ASP A 53 -19.82 -0.36 -18.24
N PRO A 54 -19.65 -0.44 -16.91
CA PRO A 54 -19.30 0.74 -16.14
C PRO A 54 -18.05 1.35 -16.78
N PRO A 55 -18.04 2.66 -17.07
CA PRO A 55 -16.92 3.29 -17.75
C PRO A 55 -15.74 3.33 -16.78
N TYR A 56 -14.91 2.28 -16.83
CA TYR A 56 -13.70 2.20 -16.03
C TYR A 56 -12.68 3.26 -16.50
N ASP A 57 -11.94 3.84 -15.56
CA ASP A 57 -10.90 4.82 -15.88
C ASP A 57 -9.79 4.20 -16.75
N THR A 58 -9.67 4.70 -17.98
CA THR A 58 -8.62 4.32 -18.93
C THR A 58 -7.30 5.08 -18.68
N GLY A 59 -7.34 6.23 -18.00
CA GLY A 59 -6.18 7.06 -17.69
C GLY A 59 -5.21 6.38 -16.72
N SER A 60 -5.73 5.68 -15.73
CA SER A 60 -4.94 4.91 -14.75
C SER A 60 -3.99 3.90 -15.41
N ARG A 61 -4.39 3.25 -16.50
CA ARG A 61 -3.54 2.26 -17.19
C ARG A 61 -2.32 2.91 -17.87
N ARG A 62 -2.49 4.09 -18.47
CA ARG A 62 -1.37 4.81 -19.11
C ARG A 62 -0.37 5.31 -18.06
N LEU A 63 -0.87 5.82 -16.94
CA LEU A 63 -0.02 6.27 -15.83
C LEU A 63 0.80 5.11 -15.24
N VAL A 64 0.20 3.94 -15.12
CA VAL A 64 0.86 2.69 -14.71
C VAL A 64 2.02 2.33 -15.64
N LEU A 65 1.78 2.34 -16.96
CA LEU A 65 2.82 2.04 -17.94
C LEU A 65 3.95 3.08 -17.91
N PHE A 66 3.61 4.36 -17.78
CA PHE A 66 4.59 5.43 -17.62
C PHE A 66 5.48 5.20 -16.38
N GLY A 67 4.87 4.85 -15.24
CA GLY A 67 5.60 4.55 -14.02
C GLY A 67 6.56 3.36 -14.14
N LEU A 68 6.16 2.30 -14.85
CA LEU A 68 7.03 1.15 -15.15
C LEU A 68 8.21 1.54 -16.03
N VAL A 69 7.96 2.31 -17.10
CA VAL A 69 9.01 2.79 -18.01
C VAL A 69 9.99 3.69 -17.25
N LEU A 70 9.48 4.61 -16.42
CA LEU A 70 10.30 5.46 -15.58
C LEU A 70 11.23 4.62 -14.67
N ALA A 71 10.70 3.62 -13.97
CA ALA A 71 11.50 2.75 -13.10
C ALA A 71 12.57 1.96 -13.88
N LEU A 72 12.24 1.44 -15.07
CA LEU A 72 13.19 0.73 -15.92
C LEU A 72 14.32 1.64 -16.42
N VAL A 73 13.98 2.84 -16.89
CA VAL A 73 14.95 3.83 -17.38
C VAL A 73 15.86 4.25 -16.22
N THR A 74 15.28 4.68 -15.10
CA THR A 74 16.05 5.08 -13.91
C THR A 74 16.96 3.96 -13.43
N GLY A 75 16.45 2.73 -13.31
CA GLY A 75 17.25 1.59 -12.89
C GLY A 75 18.41 1.28 -13.84
N SER A 76 18.14 1.30 -15.15
CA SER A 76 19.17 1.08 -16.18
C SER A 76 20.24 2.18 -16.16
N THR A 77 19.84 3.43 -15.96
CA THR A 77 20.77 4.57 -15.83
C THR A 77 21.71 4.38 -14.64
N PHE A 78 21.21 3.97 -13.47
CA PHE A 78 22.06 3.73 -12.30
C PHE A 78 23.03 2.55 -12.50
N ILE A 79 22.62 1.50 -13.20
CA ILE A 79 23.52 0.39 -13.59
C ILE A 79 24.64 0.91 -14.49
N ILE A 80 24.30 1.67 -15.53
CA ILE A 80 25.29 2.23 -16.48
C ILE A 80 26.25 3.16 -15.73
N ILE A 81 25.76 4.05 -14.89
CA ILE A 81 26.59 4.95 -14.07
C ILE A 81 27.56 4.12 -13.22
N GLY A 82 27.08 3.12 -12.50
CA GLY A 82 27.94 2.27 -11.68
C GLY A 82 29.00 1.51 -12.48
N ILE A 83 28.66 0.97 -13.66
CA ILE A 83 29.62 0.31 -14.56
C ILE A 83 30.67 1.30 -15.06
N VAL A 84 30.26 2.51 -15.46
CA VAL A 84 31.20 3.56 -15.90
C VAL A 84 32.15 3.96 -14.78
N ILE A 85 31.65 4.11 -13.54
CA ILE A 85 32.50 4.38 -12.37
C ILE A 85 33.50 3.23 -12.18
N HIS A 86 33.06 1.98 -12.25
CA HIS A 86 33.91 0.80 -12.08
C HIS A 86 35.02 0.70 -13.15
N ILE A 87 34.71 1.04 -14.41
CA ILE A 87 35.68 1.00 -15.52
C ILE A 87 36.66 2.16 -15.42
N THR A 88 36.19 3.37 -15.08
CA THR A 88 37.02 4.58 -15.07
C THR A 88 37.86 4.71 -13.80
N SER A 89 37.37 4.20 -12.68
CA SER A 89 38.00 4.27 -11.37
C SER A 89 37.92 2.91 -10.70
N THR A 90 39.06 2.38 -10.23
CA THR A 90 39.14 1.01 -9.69
C THR A 90 38.19 0.74 -8.51
N SER A 91 37.69 1.77 -7.82
CA SER A 91 36.73 1.60 -6.71
C SER A 91 35.78 2.78 -6.46
N PHE A 92 36.20 4.03 -6.69
CA PHE A 92 35.36 5.20 -6.42
C PHE A 92 35.81 6.42 -7.24
N ILE A 93 34.88 7.36 -7.47
CA ILE A 93 35.19 8.69 -8.00
C ILE A 93 35.11 9.71 -6.86
N ILE A 94 36.06 10.64 -6.84
CA ILE A 94 36.07 11.79 -5.94
C ILE A 94 35.27 12.92 -6.59
N LEU A 95 34.19 13.36 -5.95
CA LEU A 95 33.44 14.53 -6.35
C LEU A 95 33.63 15.65 -5.32
N HIS A 96 34.05 16.82 -5.81
CA HIS A 96 34.12 18.03 -5.02
C HIS A 96 32.74 18.69 -4.98
N LEU A 97 31.87 18.12 -4.17
CA LEU A 97 30.52 18.62 -3.93
C LEU A 97 30.53 19.48 -2.66
N GLY A 98 29.64 20.48 -2.62
CA GLY A 98 29.41 21.22 -1.39
C GLY A 98 28.73 20.31 -0.35
N GLN A 99 28.97 20.56 0.94
CA GLN A 99 28.34 19.79 2.03
C GLN A 99 26.81 19.70 1.86
N TRP A 100 26.17 20.80 1.46
CA TRP A 100 24.73 20.86 1.25
C TRP A 100 24.27 20.15 -0.03
N THR A 101 25.12 20.06 -1.05
CA THR A 101 24.74 19.42 -2.31
C THR A 101 24.65 17.90 -2.15
N ASP A 102 25.55 17.27 -1.38
CA ASP A 102 25.47 15.82 -1.13
C ASP A 102 24.22 15.45 -0.35
N VAL A 103 23.94 16.23 0.69
CA VAL A 103 22.76 16.06 1.53
C VAL A 103 21.48 16.21 0.70
N ALA A 104 21.41 17.22 -0.16
CA ALA A 104 20.27 17.44 -1.06
C ALA A 104 20.14 16.35 -2.13
N LEU A 105 21.24 15.91 -2.74
CA LEU A 105 21.25 14.82 -3.72
C LEU A 105 20.78 13.50 -3.10
N GLY A 106 21.18 13.21 -1.86
CA GLY A 106 20.68 12.06 -1.10
C GLY A 106 19.17 12.07 -0.94
N LEU A 107 18.57 13.25 -0.66
CA LEU A 107 17.12 13.39 -0.57
C LEU A 107 16.46 13.22 -1.94
N CYS A 108 17.03 13.81 -2.99
CA CYS A 108 16.55 13.66 -4.37
C CYS A 108 16.54 12.20 -4.83
N PHE A 109 17.60 11.43 -4.53
CA PHE A 109 17.64 10.00 -4.85
C PHE A 109 16.61 9.20 -4.05
N ASN A 110 16.45 9.45 -2.75
CA ASN A 110 15.41 8.79 -1.97
C ASN A 110 13.99 9.13 -2.47
N ALA A 111 13.75 10.37 -2.90
CA ALA A 111 12.50 10.77 -3.53
C ALA A 111 12.27 10.04 -4.87
N LEU A 112 13.29 9.96 -5.72
CA LEU A 112 13.23 9.22 -6.98
C LEU A 112 12.97 7.72 -6.75
N VAL A 113 13.68 7.10 -5.80
CA VAL A 113 13.45 5.71 -5.40
C VAL A 113 12.03 5.51 -4.90
N THR A 114 11.51 6.43 -4.09
CA THR A 114 10.10 6.39 -3.64
C THR A 114 9.16 6.42 -4.85
N VAL A 115 9.33 7.34 -5.78
CA VAL A 115 8.47 7.44 -6.97
C VAL A 115 8.49 6.15 -7.79
N CYS A 116 9.68 5.57 -8.04
CA CYS A 116 9.81 4.32 -8.80
C CYS A 116 9.22 3.12 -8.06
N THR A 117 9.45 3.00 -6.75
CA THR A 117 8.96 1.88 -5.93
C THR A 117 7.45 1.96 -5.68
N GLU A 118 6.87 3.17 -5.56
CA GLU A 118 5.42 3.39 -5.51
C GLU A 118 4.77 3.05 -6.85
N ALA A 119 5.37 3.47 -7.97
CA ALA A 119 4.84 3.19 -9.30
C ALA A 119 4.81 1.68 -9.59
N THR A 120 5.94 1.00 -9.48
CA THR A 120 6.04 -0.46 -9.66
C THR A 120 5.16 -1.20 -8.64
N GLY A 121 5.19 -0.73 -7.40
CA GLY A 121 4.38 -1.27 -6.32
C GLY A 121 2.89 -1.18 -6.56
N TYR A 122 2.41 -0.08 -7.13
CA TYR A 122 1.00 0.08 -7.49
C TYR A 122 0.56 -0.96 -8.52
N VAL A 123 1.40 -1.22 -9.53
CA VAL A 123 1.12 -2.25 -10.55
C VAL A 123 1.02 -3.62 -9.90
N HIS A 124 2.06 -4.01 -9.17
CA HIS A 124 2.14 -5.31 -8.50
C HIS A 124 1.01 -5.50 -7.46
N GLY A 125 0.68 -4.45 -6.71
CA GLY A 125 -0.42 -4.47 -5.75
C GLY A 125 -1.79 -4.60 -6.41
N THR A 126 -1.99 -3.97 -7.56
CA THR A 126 -3.24 -4.06 -8.32
C THR A 126 -3.41 -5.45 -8.95
N THR A 127 -2.34 -6.02 -9.52
CA THR A 127 -2.38 -7.39 -10.06
C THR A 127 -2.59 -8.42 -8.95
N LEU A 128 -1.94 -8.25 -7.79
CA LEU A 128 -2.20 -9.07 -6.61
C LEU A 128 -3.66 -8.97 -6.15
N LYS A 129 -4.23 -7.77 -6.08
CA LYS A 129 -5.65 -7.54 -5.73
C LYS A 129 -6.59 -8.36 -6.61
N TRP A 130 -6.40 -8.31 -7.93
CA TRP A 130 -7.23 -9.06 -8.88
C TRP A 130 -6.94 -10.57 -8.90
N GLY A 131 -5.71 -10.97 -8.60
CA GLY A 131 -5.36 -12.36 -8.33
C GLY A 131 -6.14 -12.91 -7.12
N LEU A 132 -6.17 -12.16 -6.01
CA LEU A 132 -6.94 -12.52 -4.81
C LEU A 132 -8.45 -12.52 -5.07
N ALA A 133 -8.96 -11.60 -5.91
CA ALA A 133 -10.36 -11.58 -6.30
C ALA A 133 -10.77 -12.86 -7.05
N LYS A 134 -9.95 -13.28 -8.01
CA LYS A 134 -10.16 -14.53 -8.76
C LYS A 134 -10.18 -15.76 -7.86
N GLU A 135 -9.44 -15.73 -6.75
CA GLU A 135 -9.41 -16.78 -5.74
C GLU A 135 -10.54 -16.70 -4.69
N GLY A 136 -11.37 -15.66 -4.73
CA GLY A 136 -12.40 -15.41 -3.70
C GLY A 136 -11.82 -15.01 -2.33
N ARG A 137 -10.57 -14.53 -2.29
CA ARG A 137 -9.84 -14.18 -1.06
C ARG A 137 -9.68 -12.68 -0.85
N LEU A 138 -10.20 -11.86 -1.76
CA LEU A 138 -10.16 -10.41 -1.65
C LEU A 138 -11.24 -9.92 -0.68
N ALA A 139 -10.83 -9.55 0.54
CA ALA A 139 -11.73 -8.96 1.53
C ALA A 139 -11.77 -7.42 1.46
N PHE A 140 -10.62 -6.78 1.29
CA PHE A 140 -10.48 -5.32 1.30
C PHE A 140 -9.91 -4.82 -0.03
N ASN A 141 -10.27 -3.61 -0.42
CA ASN A 141 -9.69 -2.92 -1.57
C ASN A 141 -8.17 -2.73 -1.42
N ALA A 142 -7.72 -2.41 -0.21
CA ALA A 142 -6.31 -2.32 0.14
C ALA A 142 -5.86 -3.58 0.89
N ASN A 143 -4.79 -4.23 0.42
CA ASN A 143 -4.18 -5.38 1.09
C ASN A 143 -2.67 -5.14 1.21
N LEU A 144 -2.10 -5.54 2.35
CA LEU A 144 -0.65 -5.46 2.50
C LEU A 144 0.01 -6.58 1.70
N ARG A 145 0.85 -6.22 0.72
CA ARG A 145 1.56 -7.17 -0.13
C ARG A 145 2.40 -8.17 0.67
N LEU A 146 2.88 -7.78 1.86
CA LEU A 146 3.65 -8.66 2.73
C LEU A 146 2.81 -9.77 3.39
N PHE A 147 1.51 -9.52 3.65
CA PHE A 147 0.63 -10.46 4.35
C PHE A 147 -0.41 -11.12 3.45
N SER A 148 -0.53 -10.69 2.20
CA SER A 148 -1.45 -11.26 1.23
C SER A 148 -0.71 -11.78 0.00
N ALA A 149 -1.05 -12.99 -0.44
CA ALA A 149 -0.46 -13.60 -1.63
C ALA A 149 -1.48 -14.55 -2.29
N THR A 150 -1.39 -14.71 -3.61
CA THR A 150 -2.16 -15.73 -4.36
C THR A 150 -1.73 -17.14 -3.99
N LYS A 151 -2.57 -18.14 -4.29
CA LYS A 151 -2.25 -19.56 -4.14
C LYS A 151 -1.04 -19.91 -5.01
N GLY A 152 -0.16 -20.74 -4.46
CA GLY A 152 1.09 -21.17 -5.10
C GLY A 152 2.29 -20.30 -4.70
N VAL A 153 3.32 -20.96 -4.19
CA VAL A 153 4.52 -20.32 -3.63
C VAL A 153 5.27 -19.48 -4.66
N PHE A 154 5.39 -20.00 -5.89
CA PHE A 154 6.07 -19.38 -7.03
C PHE A 154 5.11 -18.72 -8.03
N SER A 155 3.86 -18.47 -7.64
CA SER A 155 2.97 -17.66 -8.47
C SER A 155 3.49 -16.23 -8.58
N VAL A 156 3.14 -15.53 -9.66
CA VAL A 156 3.63 -14.17 -9.95
C VAL A 156 3.25 -13.16 -8.84
N ASN A 157 2.11 -13.37 -8.18
CA ASN A 157 1.67 -12.61 -7.01
C ASN A 157 1.75 -13.45 -5.71
N GLY A 158 2.61 -14.46 -5.72
CA GLY A 158 2.81 -15.40 -4.61
C GLY A 158 3.73 -14.86 -3.51
N PRO A 159 3.90 -15.60 -2.42
CA PRO A 159 4.71 -15.18 -1.29
C PRO A 159 6.18 -14.95 -1.66
N VAL A 160 6.76 -15.76 -2.56
CA VAL A 160 8.15 -15.59 -3.00
C VAL A 160 8.32 -14.31 -3.81
N ALA A 161 7.43 -14.04 -4.77
CA ALA A 161 7.47 -12.81 -5.55
C ALA A 161 7.32 -11.57 -4.65
N ASN A 162 6.42 -11.62 -3.66
CA ASN A 162 6.25 -10.54 -2.69
C ASN A 162 7.48 -10.35 -1.79
N ALA A 163 8.13 -11.44 -1.38
CA ALA A 163 9.36 -11.38 -0.60
C ALA A 163 10.52 -10.78 -1.41
N ILE A 164 10.70 -11.21 -2.67
CA ILE A 164 11.70 -10.62 -3.58
C ILE A 164 11.40 -9.13 -3.77
N PHE A 165 10.14 -8.76 -4.01
CA PHE A 165 9.75 -7.37 -4.16
C PHE A 165 10.10 -6.53 -2.93
N LEU A 166 9.81 -7.03 -1.72
CA LEU A 166 10.18 -6.36 -0.47
C LEU A 166 11.70 -6.23 -0.32
N ILE A 167 12.45 -7.30 -0.54
CA ILE A 167 13.92 -7.30 -0.49
C ILE A 167 14.47 -6.25 -1.46
N SER A 168 13.96 -6.20 -2.68
CA SER A 168 14.36 -5.19 -3.66
C SER A 168 14.09 -3.77 -3.16
N ILE A 169 12.95 -3.50 -2.50
CA ILE A 169 12.66 -2.16 -1.96
C ILE A 169 13.70 -1.79 -0.89
N VAL A 170 13.95 -2.70 0.05
CA VAL A 170 14.92 -2.48 1.14
C VAL A 170 16.30 -2.19 0.57
N PHE A 171 16.77 -3.00 -0.37
CA PHE A 171 18.07 -2.80 -0.99
C PHE A 171 18.13 -1.53 -1.85
N SER A 172 17.04 -1.11 -2.51
CA SER A 172 17.00 0.18 -3.21
C SER A 172 17.23 1.35 -2.24
N TYR A 173 16.56 1.38 -1.09
CA TYR A 173 16.76 2.45 -0.11
C TYR A 173 18.13 2.37 0.59
N ALA A 174 18.60 1.17 0.92
CA ALA A 174 19.92 0.98 1.53
C ALA A 174 21.03 1.41 0.55
N ALA A 175 20.96 0.98 -0.70
CA ALA A 175 21.92 1.35 -1.74
C ALA A 175 21.87 2.85 -2.05
N SER A 176 20.68 3.46 -2.13
CA SER A 176 20.54 4.91 -2.29
C SER A 176 21.20 5.70 -1.15
N SER A 177 21.25 5.15 0.06
CA SER A 177 21.86 5.80 1.23
C SER A 177 23.38 5.69 1.24
N THR A 178 23.96 4.72 0.51
CA THR A 178 25.41 4.47 0.46
C THR A 178 26.07 4.93 -0.83
N ILE A 179 25.33 5.58 -1.76
CA ILE A 179 25.91 6.16 -2.99
C ILE A 179 27.04 7.14 -2.65
N PHE A 180 26.81 8.01 -1.67
CA PHE A 180 27.79 8.97 -1.19
C PHE A 180 28.43 8.44 0.09
N LEU A 181 29.70 8.05 0.01
CA LEU A 181 30.52 7.69 1.16
C LEU A 181 31.20 8.95 1.71
N HIS A 182 31.05 9.19 3.00
CA HIS A 182 31.76 10.25 3.69
C HIS A 182 33.13 9.74 4.15
N SER A 183 34.20 10.49 3.88
CA SER A 183 35.54 10.22 4.42
C SER A 183 36.01 11.40 5.25
N SER A 184 36.35 11.14 6.51
CA SER A 184 36.96 12.12 7.41
C SER A 184 38.48 12.21 7.24
N ILE A 185 39.09 11.22 6.58
CA ILE A 185 40.54 11.07 6.43
C ILE A 185 41.09 11.75 5.16
N LEU A 186 40.29 11.87 4.09
CA LEU A 186 40.75 12.41 2.79
C LEU A 186 41.33 13.84 2.86
N PRO A 187 40.81 14.78 3.67
CA PRO A 187 41.43 16.10 3.85
C PRO A 187 42.88 16.00 4.35
N ASN A 188 43.14 15.08 5.30
CA ASN A 188 44.43 14.97 5.98
C ASN A 188 45.51 14.31 5.08
N PHE A 189 45.13 13.40 4.18
CA PHE A 189 46.06 12.78 3.24
C PHE A 189 46.49 13.72 2.12
N LEU A 190 45.57 14.52 1.57
CA LEU A 190 45.89 15.53 0.56
C LEU A 190 46.72 16.68 1.16
N HIS A 191 46.45 17.06 2.41
CA HIS A 191 47.21 18.10 3.13
C HIS A 191 48.65 17.68 3.48
N LYS A 192 48.96 16.37 3.48
CA LYS A 192 50.31 15.84 3.71
C LYS A 192 51.18 15.82 2.44
N LYS A 193 50.59 15.91 1.25
CA LYS A 193 51.30 15.92 -0.05
C LYS A 193 51.40 17.29 -0.71
N VAL A 194 50.67 18.29 -0.23
CA VAL A 194 50.66 19.65 -0.80
C VAL A 194 51.05 20.65 0.29
N ALA A 195 52.03 21.50 -0.01
CA ALA A 195 52.54 22.53 0.90
C ALA A 195 51.41 23.43 1.46
N PRO A 196 51.55 23.94 2.69
CA PRO A 196 50.48 24.59 3.44
C PRO A 196 50.24 26.01 2.93
N THR A 197 49.58 26.18 1.79
CA THR A 197 49.16 27.51 1.31
C THR A 197 47.76 27.47 0.70
N LYS A 198 46.76 27.16 1.54
CA LYS A 198 45.42 27.82 1.65
C LYS A 198 44.46 26.92 2.45
N PRO A 199 43.84 27.41 3.53
CA PRO A 199 42.90 26.62 4.32
C PRO A 199 41.49 26.75 3.76
N MET A 200 41.00 25.70 3.13
CA MET A 200 39.61 25.22 3.21
C MET A 200 39.58 23.93 2.39
N ALA A 201 39.84 22.80 3.05
CA ALA A 201 39.58 21.51 2.44
C ALA A 201 38.07 21.44 2.20
N THR A 202 37.65 21.59 0.94
CA THR A 202 36.27 21.36 0.56
C THR A 202 35.94 19.90 0.87
N PRO A 203 34.80 19.61 1.53
CA PRO A 203 34.38 18.24 1.78
C PRO A 203 34.36 17.51 0.43
N SER A 204 35.13 16.44 0.34
CA SER A 204 35.24 15.65 -0.88
C SER A 204 34.43 14.38 -0.65
N SER A 205 33.35 14.24 -1.42
CA SER A 205 32.46 13.08 -1.31
C SER A 205 32.88 12.02 -2.29
N LEU A 206 32.83 10.77 -1.84
CA LEU A 206 33.26 9.62 -2.62
C LEU A 206 32.03 8.89 -3.12
N VAL A 207 31.98 8.65 -4.43
CA VAL A 207 30.90 7.86 -5.03
C VAL A 207 31.42 6.47 -5.33
N ALA A 208 30.92 5.48 -4.60
CA ALA A 208 31.25 4.08 -4.82
C ALA A 208 30.50 3.53 -6.05
N PHE A 209 31.14 2.61 -6.79
CA PHE A 209 30.52 2.05 -8.00
C PHE A 209 29.38 1.05 -7.70
N LEU A 210 29.46 0.32 -6.59
CA LEU A 210 28.56 -0.80 -6.29
C LEU A 210 27.13 -0.37 -5.89
N PRO A 211 26.91 0.64 -5.02
CA PRO A 211 25.56 1.04 -4.63
C PRO A 211 24.68 1.48 -5.82
N PRO A 212 25.15 2.28 -6.80
CA PRO A 212 24.39 2.54 -8.03
C PRO A 212 24.00 1.27 -8.80
N ILE A 213 24.90 0.29 -8.93
CA ILE A 213 24.59 -0.98 -9.62
C ILE A 213 23.47 -1.73 -8.88
N ILE A 214 23.59 -1.88 -7.56
CA ILE A 214 22.60 -2.59 -6.74
C ILE A 214 21.26 -1.86 -6.78
N LEU A 215 21.27 -0.54 -6.60
CA LEU A 215 20.07 0.29 -6.70
C LEU A 215 19.37 0.07 -8.04
N GLY A 216 20.11 0.18 -9.13
CA GLY A 216 19.58 0.04 -10.48
C GLY A 216 19.05 -1.38 -10.76
N ALA A 217 19.78 -2.41 -10.34
CA ALA A 217 19.36 -3.81 -10.47
C ALA A 217 18.07 -4.11 -9.70
N MET A 218 17.92 -3.59 -8.49
CA MET A 218 16.72 -3.78 -7.67
C MET A 218 15.50 -3.06 -8.24
N LEU A 219 15.67 -1.84 -8.78
CA LEU A 219 14.58 -1.11 -9.46
C LEU A 219 14.13 -1.83 -10.74
N VAL A 220 15.08 -2.34 -11.54
CA VAL A 220 14.76 -3.14 -12.73
C VAL A 220 14.05 -4.44 -12.33
N LEU A 221 14.50 -5.13 -11.29
CA LEU A 221 13.88 -6.36 -10.81
C LEU A 221 12.42 -6.12 -10.38
N GLN A 222 12.13 -5.06 -9.62
CA GLN A 222 10.76 -4.68 -9.26
C GLN A 222 9.90 -4.39 -10.49
N ALA A 223 10.44 -3.64 -11.45
CA ALA A 223 9.72 -3.29 -12.67
C ALA A 223 9.43 -4.53 -13.53
N VAL A 224 10.38 -5.45 -13.65
CA VAL A 224 10.22 -6.73 -14.36
C VAL A 224 9.16 -7.60 -13.67
N LEU A 225 9.22 -7.77 -12.35
CA LEU A 225 8.20 -8.53 -11.60
C LEU A 225 6.80 -7.92 -11.81
N SER A 226 6.70 -6.60 -11.73
CA SER A 226 5.45 -5.87 -11.95
C SER A 226 4.94 -6.02 -13.39
N LEU A 227 5.84 -6.05 -14.37
CA LEU A 227 5.51 -6.25 -15.78
C LEU A 227 5.02 -7.67 -16.06
N ILE A 228 5.70 -8.68 -15.49
CA ILE A 228 5.25 -10.08 -15.55
C ILE A 228 3.86 -10.20 -14.91
N ALA A 229 3.62 -9.56 -13.76
CA ALA A 229 2.32 -9.55 -13.10
C ALA A 229 1.24 -8.87 -13.95
N PHE A 230 1.59 -7.75 -14.59
CA PHE A 230 0.73 -6.98 -15.48
C PHE A 230 0.27 -7.82 -16.68
N TYR A 231 1.16 -8.58 -17.32
CA TYR A 231 0.81 -9.41 -18.48
C TYR A 231 0.06 -10.68 -18.10
N ASN A 232 0.35 -11.28 -16.94
CA ASN A 232 -0.26 -12.55 -16.53
C ASN A 232 -1.61 -12.39 -15.80
N THR A 233 -1.95 -11.19 -15.34
CA THR A 233 -3.17 -10.94 -14.57
C THR A 233 -4.17 -10.13 -15.38
N ARG A 234 -5.36 -10.68 -15.62
CA ARG A 234 -6.47 -9.90 -16.18
C ARG A 234 -7.00 -8.93 -15.12
N VAL A 235 -6.75 -7.64 -15.33
CA VAL A 235 -7.18 -6.55 -14.46
C VAL A 235 -8.38 -5.83 -15.12
N PRO A 236 -9.62 -5.99 -14.61
CA PRO A 236 -10.80 -5.30 -15.14
C PRO A 236 -10.71 -3.78 -15.01
N THR A 237 -10.24 -3.28 -13.87
CA THR A 237 -10.02 -1.85 -13.65
C THR A 237 -8.72 -1.59 -12.91
N TRP A 238 -8.02 -0.55 -13.37
CA TRP A 238 -6.80 -0.01 -12.76
C TRP A 238 -7.09 1.11 -11.77
N SER A 239 -8.37 1.40 -11.49
CA SER A 239 -8.77 2.37 -10.49
C SER A 239 -8.39 1.90 -9.08
N SER A 240 -7.96 2.84 -8.24
CA SER A 240 -7.73 2.60 -6.82
C SER A 240 -8.95 2.91 -5.95
N SER A 241 -10.04 3.44 -6.54
CA SER A 241 -11.27 3.73 -5.79
C SER A 241 -11.92 2.43 -5.32
N PRO A 242 -12.32 2.37 -4.04
CA PRO A 242 -13.00 1.19 -3.51
C PRO A 242 -14.37 0.96 -4.18
N LEU A 243 -14.99 2.02 -4.73
CA LEU A 243 -16.28 1.95 -5.42
C LEU A 243 -16.15 1.34 -6.81
N ASP A 244 -15.14 1.73 -7.59
CA ASP A 244 -14.86 1.12 -8.90
C ASP A 244 -14.47 -0.35 -8.80
N VAL A 245 -13.64 -0.65 -7.79
CA VAL A 245 -13.19 -2.04 -7.57
C VAL A 245 -14.38 -2.90 -7.15
N THR A 246 -15.21 -2.42 -6.22
CA THR A 246 -16.38 -3.17 -5.77
C THR A 246 -17.42 -3.33 -6.88
N SER A 247 -17.70 -2.28 -7.65
CA SER A 247 -18.64 -2.34 -8.77
C SER A 247 -18.19 -3.36 -9.82
N ALA A 248 -16.90 -3.35 -10.18
CA ALA A 248 -16.31 -4.32 -11.09
C ALA A 248 -16.39 -5.76 -10.55
N LEU A 249 -16.19 -5.95 -9.25
CA LEU A 249 -16.30 -7.27 -8.60
C LEU A 249 -17.73 -7.79 -8.57
N VAL A 250 -18.72 -6.91 -8.35
CA VAL A 250 -20.14 -7.25 -8.43
C VAL A 250 -20.54 -7.58 -9.87
N TYR A 251 -20.13 -6.75 -10.83
CA TYR A 251 -20.41 -6.95 -12.25
C TYR A 251 -19.88 -8.29 -12.78
N HIS A 252 -18.66 -8.65 -12.41
CA HIS A 252 -18.07 -9.94 -12.79
C HIS A 252 -18.53 -11.13 -11.92
N GLY A 253 -19.43 -10.90 -10.95
CA GLY A 253 -20.00 -11.94 -10.10
C GLY A 253 -19.03 -12.53 -9.07
N TYR A 254 -17.87 -11.88 -8.83
CA TYR A 254 -16.95 -12.26 -7.76
C TYR A 254 -17.51 -11.96 -6.36
N VAL A 255 -18.36 -10.93 -6.27
CA VAL A 255 -19.05 -10.53 -5.05
C VAL A 255 -20.53 -10.40 -5.37
N ARG A 256 -21.39 -10.82 -4.44
CA ARG A 256 -22.84 -10.70 -4.56
C ARG A 256 -23.38 -9.86 -3.42
N HIS A 257 -24.26 -8.92 -3.74
CA HIS A 257 -25.01 -8.15 -2.75
C HIS A 257 -25.81 -9.09 -1.85
N ARG A 258 -25.70 -8.92 -0.53
CA ARG A 258 -26.50 -9.67 0.45
C ARG A 258 -27.65 -8.79 0.92
N PRO A 259 -28.91 -9.21 0.75
CA PRO A 259 -30.05 -8.41 1.19
C PRO A 259 -30.04 -8.25 2.72
N GLN A 260 -30.77 -7.25 3.21
CA GLN A 260 -30.97 -6.97 4.64
C GLN A 260 -29.71 -6.49 5.41
N ARG A 261 -28.76 -5.87 4.71
CA ARG A 261 -27.49 -5.39 5.31
C ARG A 261 -27.21 -3.92 5.05
N CYS A 262 -28.22 -3.13 4.69
CA CYS A 262 -28.03 -1.74 4.24
C CYS A 262 -27.51 -0.76 5.31
N MET A 263 -27.51 -1.18 6.59
CA MET A 263 -27.05 -0.36 7.73
C MET A 263 -25.92 -1.02 8.54
N ARG A 264 -25.26 -2.04 7.99
CA ARG A 264 -24.24 -2.81 8.72
C ARG A 264 -22.82 -2.36 8.38
N SER A 265 -22.10 -1.93 9.42
CA SER A 265 -20.68 -1.61 9.33
C SER A 265 -19.84 -2.88 9.17
N VAL A 266 -18.61 -2.72 8.64
CA VAL A 266 -17.64 -3.81 8.54
C VAL A 266 -17.34 -4.50 9.88
N SER A 267 -17.50 -3.80 11.01
CA SER A 267 -17.30 -4.39 12.34
C SER A 267 -18.32 -5.48 12.70
N LYS A 268 -19.50 -5.49 12.05
CA LYS A 268 -20.60 -6.46 12.27
C LYS A 268 -20.68 -7.49 11.14
N ILE A 269 -19.55 -7.79 10.50
CA ILE A 269 -19.51 -8.68 9.34
C ILE A 269 -19.96 -10.12 9.67
N LYS A 270 -19.64 -10.59 10.89
CA LYS A 270 -19.85 -11.98 11.34
C LYS A 270 -21.24 -12.25 11.92
N ASP A 271 -22.01 -11.21 12.18
CA ASP A 271 -23.31 -11.35 12.82
C ASP A 271 -24.30 -11.88 11.79
N LEU A 272 -24.61 -13.18 11.83
CA LEU A 272 -25.67 -13.80 11.02
C LEU A 272 -26.64 -14.51 11.96
N PRO A 273 -27.98 -14.37 11.76
CA PRO A 273 -28.66 -13.66 10.66
C PRO A 273 -28.58 -12.12 10.74
N ALA A 274 -29.00 -11.45 9.67
CA ALA A 274 -28.95 -10.00 9.59
C ALA A 274 -30.17 -9.34 10.25
N ASP A 275 -30.15 -9.21 11.57
CA ASP A 275 -31.14 -8.42 12.31
C ASP A 275 -31.11 -6.93 11.93
N PRO A 276 -32.29 -6.28 11.84
CA PRO A 276 -32.42 -4.84 11.65
C PRO A 276 -31.58 -4.07 12.66
N THR A 277 -30.81 -3.09 12.19
CA THR A 277 -29.84 -2.38 13.01
C THR A 277 -30.15 -0.90 13.02
N ARG A 278 -30.06 -0.28 14.20
CA ARG A 278 -30.16 1.19 14.33
C ARG A 278 -28.85 1.86 13.88
N PRO A 279 -28.93 2.98 13.14
CA PRO A 279 -27.78 3.79 12.78
C PRO A 279 -27.00 4.29 14.01
N LEU A 280 -25.69 4.48 13.86
CA LEU A 280 -24.85 5.06 14.91
C LEU A 280 -24.49 6.51 14.56
N LEU A 281 -24.63 7.43 15.53
CA LEU A 281 -24.18 8.82 15.37
C LEU A 281 -22.67 8.92 15.10
N ARG A 282 -21.90 7.97 15.63
CA ARG A 282 -20.46 7.89 15.46
C ARG A 282 -20.05 6.44 15.22
N GLN A 283 -19.29 6.24 14.16
CA GLN A 283 -18.94 4.91 13.69
C GLN A 283 -17.64 4.42 14.33
N PRO A 284 -17.42 3.10 14.40
CA PRO A 284 -16.19 2.55 14.95
C PRO A 284 -14.98 2.94 14.09
N SER A 285 -13.87 3.26 14.75
CA SER A 285 -12.58 3.57 14.11
C SER A 285 -12.00 2.37 13.35
N PRO A 286 -11.04 2.58 12.42
CA PRO A 286 -10.31 1.49 11.80
C PRO A 286 -9.70 0.53 12.83
N TRP A 287 -9.09 1.08 13.89
CA TRP A 287 -8.50 0.33 14.99
C TRP A 287 -9.46 -0.70 15.61
N SER A 288 -10.69 -0.28 15.90
CA SER A 288 -11.71 -1.16 16.50
C SER A 288 -12.32 -2.14 15.50
N SER A 289 -12.35 -1.77 14.23
CA SER A 289 -13.00 -2.55 13.17
C SER A 289 -12.09 -3.63 12.59
N HIS A 290 -10.76 -3.48 12.69
CA HIS A 290 -9.81 -4.38 12.04
C HIS A 290 -8.58 -4.66 12.92
N LYS A 291 -8.48 -5.88 13.46
CA LYS A 291 -7.39 -6.27 14.38
C LYS A 291 -5.97 -6.09 13.80
N THR A 292 -5.79 -6.29 12.48
CA THR A 292 -4.49 -6.05 11.84
C THR A 292 -4.05 -4.60 11.91
N ILE A 293 -4.97 -3.63 11.94
CA ILE A 293 -4.62 -2.21 12.05
C ILE A 293 -3.97 -1.95 13.41
N SER A 294 -4.54 -2.48 14.50
CA SER A 294 -3.93 -2.37 15.83
C SER A 294 -2.53 -2.99 15.85
N ARG A 295 -2.35 -4.17 15.22
CA ARG A 295 -1.03 -4.82 15.12
C ARG A 295 -0.02 -3.96 14.36
N ILE A 296 -0.44 -3.32 13.26
CA ILE A 296 0.42 -2.43 12.48
C ILE A 296 0.85 -1.22 13.33
N VAL A 297 -0.08 -0.59 14.05
CA VAL A 297 0.28 0.55 14.90
C VAL A 297 1.27 0.13 15.98
N TRP A 298 1.04 -1.02 16.63
CA TRP A 298 2.00 -1.59 17.59
C TRP A 298 3.36 -1.89 16.96
N LEU A 299 3.39 -2.37 15.71
CA LEU A 299 4.64 -2.56 14.97
C LEU A 299 5.38 -1.23 14.76
N VAL A 300 4.69 -0.15 14.38
CA VAL A 300 5.30 1.17 14.19
C VAL A 300 5.86 1.73 15.50
N TRP A 301 5.13 1.59 16.62
CA TRP A 301 5.65 1.93 17.95
C TRP A 301 6.83 1.03 18.35
N GLY A 302 6.78 -0.25 18.00
CA GLY A 302 7.87 -1.20 18.21
C GLY A 302 9.15 -0.78 17.50
N THR A 303 9.05 -0.28 16.26
CA THR A 303 10.21 0.24 15.50
C THR A 303 10.91 1.38 16.25
N LEU A 304 10.17 2.28 16.90
CA LEU A 304 10.74 3.34 17.73
C LEU A 304 11.53 2.77 18.92
N VAL A 305 10.95 1.81 19.66
CA VAL A 305 11.60 1.18 20.81
C VAL A 305 12.87 0.43 20.39
N VAL A 306 12.80 -0.32 19.29
CA VAL A 306 13.95 -1.02 18.71
C VAL A 306 15.07 -0.04 18.36
N TRP A 307 14.73 1.11 17.77
CA TRP A 307 15.73 2.13 17.44
C TRP A 307 16.42 2.72 18.67
N VAL A 308 15.64 3.12 19.68
CA VAL A 308 16.19 3.67 20.93
C VAL A 308 17.08 2.66 21.63
N GLY A 309 16.62 1.41 21.74
CA GLY A 309 17.43 0.33 22.32
C GLY A 309 18.72 0.10 21.55
N TRP A 310 18.68 0.19 20.22
CA TRP A 310 19.86 0.01 19.38
C TRP A 310 20.89 1.14 19.57
N ILE A 311 20.47 2.41 19.67
CA ILE A 311 21.38 3.54 19.99
C ILE A 311 22.08 3.32 21.33
N ILE A 312 21.33 2.91 22.37
CA ILE A 312 21.89 2.68 23.71
C ILE A 312 22.96 1.57 23.65
N VAL A 313 22.67 0.47 22.96
CA VAL A 313 23.62 -0.62 22.78
C VAL A 313 24.85 -0.15 22.00
N TRP A 314 24.65 0.57 20.90
CA TRP A 314 25.76 1.08 20.09
C TRP A 314 26.71 1.95 20.92
N GLU A 315 26.18 2.93 21.67
CA GLU A 315 26.97 3.82 22.52
C GLU A 315 27.76 3.02 23.56
N SER A 316 27.15 2.00 24.17
CA SER A 316 27.83 1.14 25.15
C SER A 316 28.95 0.27 24.58
N THR A 317 28.99 0.09 23.25
CA THR A 317 29.96 -0.78 22.57
C THR A 317 31.11 -0.02 21.90
N GLN A 318 31.06 1.31 21.81
CA GLN A 318 32.11 2.11 21.14
C GLN A 318 33.48 1.97 21.80
N ASP A 319 33.55 1.69 23.10
CA ASP A 319 34.82 1.59 23.84
C ASP A 319 35.64 0.32 23.53
N VAL A 320 35.12 -0.63 22.75
CA VAL A 320 35.70 -1.99 22.65
C VAL A 320 36.40 -2.29 21.30
N GLY A 321 36.32 -1.43 20.28
CA GLY A 321 36.58 -1.87 18.90
C GLY A 321 37.42 -0.98 17.97
N ASN A 322 38.66 -0.64 18.31
CA ASN A 322 39.64 -0.17 17.31
C ASN A 322 40.29 -1.36 16.60
N HIS A 323 39.62 -1.92 15.59
CA HIS A 323 40.24 -2.87 14.67
C HIS A 323 40.13 -2.39 13.23
N ASP A 324 41.28 -2.23 12.59
CA ASP A 324 41.47 -1.79 11.21
C ASP A 324 40.54 -2.55 10.24
N ILE A 325 39.79 -1.78 9.42
CA ILE A 325 38.78 -2.33 8.51
C ILE A 325 39.25 -2.21 7.06
N SER A 326 39.32 -3.36 6.37
CA SER A 326 39.64 -3.50 4.94
C SER A 326 38.46 -3.18 4.03
N LEU A 327 38.73 -2.75 2.78
CA LEU A 327 37.75 -2.46 1.71
C LEU A 327 36.72 -3.57 1.46
N SER A 328 37.06 -4.84 1.77
CA SER A 328 36.16 -5.99 1.66
C SER A 328 34.93 -5.94 2.58
N ARG A 329 34.82 -4.93 3.46
CA ARG A 329 33.70 -4.75 4.38
C ARG A 329 32.61 -3.78 3.92
N ILE A 330 32.77 -3.07 2.79
CA ILE A 330 31.70 -2.19 2.27
C ILE A 330 30.45 -3.01 1.91
N ASP A 331 30.63 -4.18 1.30
CA ASP A 331 29.55 -5.10 0.94
C ASP A 331 28.80 -5.60 2.19
N LEU A 332 29.55 -5.92 3.25
CA LEU A 332 28.99 -6.31 4.54
C LEU A 332 28.26 -5.14 5.21
N GLY A 333 28.79 -3.93 5.08
CA GLY A 333 28.17 -2.69 5.56
C GLY A 333 26.82 -2.43 4.88
N LEU A 334 26.73 -2.64 3.56
CA LEU A 334 25.46 -2.52 2.84
C LEU A 334 24.45 -3.60 3.27
N LEU A 335 24.89 -4.85 3.44
CA LEU A 335 24.01 -5.93 3.91
C LEU A 335 23.48 -5.63 5.31
N TYR A 336 24.35 -5.16 6.20
CA TYR A 336 23.97 -4.75 7.55
C TYR A 336 22.99 -3.56 7.51
N LEU A 337 23.27 -2.54 6.70
CA LEU A 337 22.38 -1.39 6.52
C LEU A 337 21.02 -1.82 5.99
N ALA A 338 20.96 -2.72 5.01
CA ALA A 338 19.72 -3.29 4.49
C ALA A 338 18.95 -4.05 5.58
N ALA A 339 19.62 -4.81 6.43
CA ALA A 339 18.98 -5.53 7.54
C ALA A 339 18.30 -4.56 8.52
N VAL A 340 18.97 -3.47 8.90
CA VAL A 340 18.39 -2.44 9.77
C VAL A 340 17.27 -1.68 9.04
N GLN A 341 17.49 -1.28 7.80
CA GLN A 341 16.54 -0.54 6.95
C GLN A 341 15.24 -1.34 6.72
N THR A 342 15.30 -2.67 6.80
CA THR A 342 14.13 -3.55 6.66
C THR A 342 13.03 -3.20 7.66
N VAL A 343 13.38 -2.94 8.92
CA VAL A 343 12.40 -2.65 9.98
C VAL A 343 11.65 -1.34 9.68
N VAL A 344 12.37 -0.30 9.28
CA VAL A 344 11.79 1.02 8.91
C VAL A 344 10.93 0.90 7.65
N THR A 345 11.44 0.18 6.64
CA THR A 345 10.74 -0.03 5.35
C THR A 345 9.42 -0.76 5.55
N ILE A 346 9.42 -1.87 6.30
CA ILE A 346 8.20 -2.64 6.61
C ILE A 346 7.21 -1.76 7.36
N ALA A 347 7.65 -1.01 8.38
CA ALA A 347 6.78 -0.13 9.14
C ALA A 347 6.09 0.91 8.24
N LEU A 348 6.84 1.62 7.39
CA LEU A 348 6.29 2.65 6.49
C LEU A 348 5.33 2.08 5.44
N HIS A 349 5.60 0.89 4.89
CA HIS A 349 4.67 0.23 4.00
C HIS A 349 3.41 -0.29 4.72
N CYS A 350 3.51 -0.67 6.00
CA CYS A 350 2.33 -0.97 6.79
C CYS A 350 1.48 0.28 7.07
N CYS A 351 2.10 1.45 7.30
CA CYS A 351 1.41 2.73 7.45
C CYS A 351 0.57 3.08 6.20
N GLU A 352 1.08 2.76 5.01
CA GLU A 352 0.38 2.95 3.73
C GLU A 352 -0.98 2.26 3.69
N LEU A 353 -1.08 1.05 4.25
CA LEU A 353 -2.36 0.35 4.35
C LEU A 353 -3.37 1.15 5.19
N ILE A 354 -2.96 1.64 6.36
CA ILE A 354 -3.85 2.41 7.26
C ILE A 354 -4.34 3.68 6.57
N VAL A 355 -3.43 4.41 5.93
CA VAL A 355 -3.76 5.64 5.18
C VAL A 355 -4.70 5.33 4.02
N THR A 356 -4.49 4.23 3.30
CA THR A 356 -5.37 3.83 2.19
C THR A 356 -6.76 3.45 2.67
N LEU A 357 -6.88 2.71 3.78
CA LEU A 357 -8.19 2.37 4.38
C LEU A 357 -8.95 3.63 4.84
N ALA A 358 -8.25 4.60 5.44
CA ALA A 358 -8.84 5.87 5.82
C ALA A 358 -9.29 6.69 4.59
N ARG A 359 -8.50 6.72 3.53
CA ARG A 359 -8.85 7.36 2.26
C ARG A 359 -10.06 6.71 1.61
N ASP A 360 -10.10 5.38 1.57
CA ASP A 360 -11.22 4.63 1.01
C ASP A 360 -12.53 4.91 1.76
N GLU A 361 -12.46 5.06 3.09
CA GLU A 361 -13.61 5.50 3.90
C GLU A 361 -14.03 6.94 3.58
N VAL A 362 -13.08 7.86 3.37
CA VAL A 362 -13.41 9.25 2.96
C VAL A 362 -14.15 9.25 1.62
N VAL A 363 -13.72 8.43 0.64
CA VAL A 363 -14.41 8.29 -0.66
C VAL A 363 -15.84 7.79 -0.46
N TRP A 364 -16.04 6.78 0.39
CA TRP A 364 -17.38 6.27 0.71
C TRP A 364 -18.26 7.33 1.40
N ARG A 365 -17.69 8.10 2.32
CA ARG A 365 -18.40 9.15 3.07
C ARG A 365 -18.93 10.28 2.21
N MET A 366 -18.31 10.53 1.05
CA MET A 366 -18.81 11.53 0.11
C MET A 366 -20.23 11.24 -0.37
N ALA A 367 -20.68 9.97 -0.31
CA ALA A 367 -22.04 9.61 -0.70
C ALA A 367 -23.12 10.27 0.18
N SER A 368 -22.83 10.55 1.45
CA SER A 368 -23.77 11.25 2.34
C SER A 368 -23.70 12.78 2.21
N THR A 369 -22.86 13.31 1.32
CA THR A 369 -22.70 14.74 1.11
C THR A 369 -23.46 15.19 -0.14
N PRO A 370 -23.79 16.49 -0.27
CA PRO A 370 -24.40 17.03 -1.48
C PRO A 370 -23.56 16.85 -2.75
N ALA A 371 -22.25 16.58 -2.63
CA ALA A 371 -21.38 16.34 -3.78
C ALA A 371 -21.51 14.92 -4.37
N GLY A 372 -22.00 13.97 -3.56
CA GLY A 372 -22.08 12.55 -3.87
C GLY A 372 -20.70 11.87 -3.90
N ALA A 373 -20.70 10.55 -3.77
CA ALA A 373 -19.51 9.74 -4.00
C ALA A 373 -19.36 9.47 -5.49
N ARG A 374 -18.17 9.76 -6.04
CA ARG A 374 -17.85 9.48 -7.43
C ARG A 374 -16.87 8.30 -7.49
N PRO A 375 -17.08 7.30 -8.35
CA PRO A 375 -16.02 6.42 -8.79
C PRO A 375 -14.88 7.26 -9.40
N ALA A 376 -13.65 6.73 -9.38
CA ALA A 376 -12.42 7.53 -9.40
C ALA A 376 -12.36 8.58 -10.54
N GLY A 377 -11.94 9.79 -10.18
CA GLY A 377 -11.33 10.73 -11.13
C GLY A 377 -9.84 10.43 -11.33
N ASN A 378 -9.11 11.37 -11.93
CA ASN A 378 -7.66 11.24 -12.18
C ASN A 378 -6.91 10.72 -10.92
N PRO A 379 -6.21 9.57 -11.01
CA PRO A 379 -5.59 8.91 -9.85
C PRO A 379 -4.56 9.81 -9.13
N LEU A 380 -3.85 10.67 -9.86
CA LEU A 380 -2.91 11.63 -9.27
C LEU A 380 -3.64 12.68 -8.43
N LYS A 381 -4.77 13.19 -8.94
CA LYS A 381 -5.59 14.16 -8.21
C LYS A 381 -6.18 13.55 -6.94
N VAL A 382 -6.58 12.28 -6.98
CA VAL A 382 -7.10 11.57 -5.81
C VAL A 382 -5.98 11.33 -4.79
N ALA A 383 -4.80 10.90 -5.22
CA ALA A 383 -3.66 10.66 -4.34
C ALA A 383 -3.15 11.95 -3.68
N LEU A 384 -3.02 13.04 -4.43
CA LEU A 384 -2.56 14.33 -3.93
C LEU A 384 -3.66 15.13 -3.20
N GLY A 385 -4.93 14.82 -3.46
CA GLY A 385 -6.07 15.50 -2.83
C GLY A 385 -6.36 15.05 -1.40
N SER A 386 -5.88 13.87 -0.99
CA SER A 386 -5.95 13.40 0.40
C SER A 386 -4.69 13.84 1.15
N TRP A 387 -4.87 14.69 2.15
CA TRP A 387 -3.76 15.13 3.00
C TRP A 387 -3.05 13.94 3.68
N GLN A 388 -3.78 12.86 3.99
CA GLN A 388 -3.19 11.66 4.60
C GLN A 388 -2.21 10.95 3.64
N SER A 389 -2.62 10.76 2.38
CA SER A 389 -1.76 10.17 1.36
C SER A 389 -0.58 11.08 1.02
N PHE A 390 -0.81 12.39 0.93
CA PHE A 390 0.24 13.37 0.66
C PHE A 390 1.31 13.40 1.76
N VAL A 391 0.91 13.45 3.04
CA VAL A 391 1.86 13.42 4.17
C VAL A 391 2.71 12.15 4.12
N LEU A 392 2.10 10.98 3.87
CA LEU A 392 2.85 9.73 3.80
C LEU A 392 3.81 9.69 2.60
N LEU A 393 3.39 10.19 1.44
CA LEU A 393 4.22 10.27 0.22
C LEU A 393 5.49 11.10 0.44
N LEU A 394 5.40 12.20 1.21
CA LEU A 394 6.56 13.01 1.59
C LEU A 394 7.37 12.37 2.72
N THR A 395 6.71 11.72 3.66
CA THR A 395 7.35 11.12 4.84
C THR A 395 8.29 9.98 4.45
N LYS A 396 7.91 9.12 3.49
CA LYS A 396 8.73 7.98 3.07
C LYS A 396 10.15 8.38 2.63
N PRO A 397 10.36 9.25 1.63
CA PRO A 397 11.69 9.63 1.21
C PRO A 397 12.43 10.40 2.30
N ALA A 398 11.74 11.23 3.08
CA ALA A 398 12.34 11.98 4.18
C ALA A 398 12.87 11.06 5.28
N VAL A 399 12.11 10.03 5.68
CA VAL A 399 12.53 9.06 6.70
C VAL A 399 13.71 8.21 6.20
N HIS A 400 13.66 7.71 4.96
CA HIS A 400 14.76 6.92 4.40
C HIS A 400 16.03 7.75 4.19
N TRP A 401 15.89 9.00 3.75
CA TRP A 401 17.01 9.95 3.65
C TRP A 401 17.60 10.28 5.02
N TYR A 402 16.76 10.60 6.02
CA TYR A 402 17.22 10.89 7.37
C TYR A 402 17.93 9.69 8.00
N PHE A 403 17.41 8.48 7.75
CA PHE A 403 18.08 7.25 8.13
C PHE A 403 19.46 7.15 7.48
N GLY A 404 19.59 7.42 6.18
CA GLY A 404 20.87 7.33 5.46
C GLY A 404 21.95 8.32 5.92
N ILE A 405 21.57 9.50 6.41
CA ILE A 405 22.52 10.45 7.03
C ILE A 405 22.81 10.11 8.50
N SER A 406 21.91 9.36 9.15
CA SER A 406 22.07 8.92 10.54
C SER A 406 22.96 7.67 10.64
N VAL A 407 22.83 6.78 9.66
CA VAL A 407 23.51 5.49 9.61
C VAL A 407 24.13 5.33 8.24
N GLY A 408 25.46 5.26 8.21
CA GLY A 408 26.22 5.23 6.98
C GLY A 408 27.36 4.24 7.01
N VAL A 409 28.02 4.12 5.86
CA VAL A 409 29.30 3.41 5.75
C VAL A 409 30.35 4.46 5.41
N THR A 410 31.38 4.57 6.25
CA THR A 410 32.57 5.37 6.03
C THR A 410 33.73 4.46 5.64
N ILE A 411 34.66 4.95 4.84
CA ILE A 411 35.85 4.17 4.46
C ILE A 411 36.73 3.90 5.68
N ASP A 412 36.73 4.85 6.60
CA ASP A 412 37.63 4.94 7.74
C ASP A 412 37.23 3.98 8.87
N LYS A 413 35.92 3.96 9.20
CA LYS A 413 35.36 3.24 10.35
C LYS A 413 34.45 2.08 9.93
N GLY A 414 34.26 1.87 8.63
CA GLY A 414 33.26 0.95 8.13
C GLY A 414 31.86 1.44 8.49
N PHE A 415 31.12 0.67 9.28
CA PHE A 415 29.78 1.06 9.70
C PHE A 415 29.83 2.16 10.76
N ASP A 416 29.17 3.28 10.51
CA ASP A 416 29.18 4.45 11.40
C ASP A 416 27.75 4.93 11.69
N ILE A 417 27.49 5.26 12.95
CA ILE A 417 26.25 5.90 13.39
C ILE A 417 26.60 7.32 13.79
N THR A 418 26.07 8.29 13.05
CA THR A 418 26.35 9.70 13.28
C THR A 418 25.56 10.22 14.48
N SER A 419 25.98 11.35 15.05
CA SER A 419 25.25 12.01 16.13
C SER A 419 23.82 12.40 15.74
N LEU A 420 23.51 12.49 14.44
CA LEU A 420 22.15 12.74 13.96
C LEU A 420 21.19 11.57 14.26
N ALA A 421 21.71 10.35 14.40
CA ALA A 421 20.89 9.18 14.75
C ALA A 421 20.13 9.35 16.07
N MET A 422 20.66 10.15 17.01
CA MET A 422 20.02 10.48 18.28
C MET A 422 18.68 11.20 18.12
N PHE A 423 18.47 11.90 16.99
CA PHE A 423 17.25 12.63 16.70
C PHE A 423 16.26 11.84 15.83
N PHE A 424 16.67 10.74 15.21
CA PHE A 424 15.76 9.89 14.43
C PHE A 424 14.56 9.31 15.22
N PRO A 425 14.67 8.98 16.53
CA PRO A 425 13.50 8.67 17.37
C PRO A 425 12.38 9.70 17.29
N ILE A 426 12.71 11.00 17.16
CA ILE A 426 11.72 12.07 17.05
C ILE A 426 10.90 11.89 15.76
N VAL A 427 11.58 11.60 14.65
CA VAL A 427 10.94 11.35 13.36
C VAL A 427 10.04 10.12 13.44
N LEU A 428 10.54 9.00 13.98
CA LEU A 428 9.75 7.77 14.16
C LEU A 428 8.55 7.97 15.09
N PHE A 429 8.71 8.75 16.16
CA PHE A 429 7.63 9.12 17.07
C PHE A 429 6.54 9.92 16.35
N LEU A 430 6.90 10.91 15.55
CA LEU A 430 5.94 11.70 14.76
C LEU A 430 5.15 10.82 13.79
N VAL A 431 5.82 9.87 13.12
CA VAL A 431 5.16 8.88 12.26
C VAL A 431 4.20 7.99 13.06
N ALA A 432 4.64 7.50 14.22
CA ALA A 432 3.81 6.65 15.08
C ALA A 432 2.56 7.39 15.58
N VAL A 433 2.71 8.64 16.03
CA VAL A 433 1.58 9.50 16.43
C VAL A 433 0.64 9.74 15.26
N TYR A 434 1.16 10.12 14.10
CA TYR A 434 0.35 10.36 12.89
C TYR A 434 -0.51 9.15 12.55
N VAL A 435 0.10 7.96 12.47
CA VAL A 435 -0.61 6.72 12.10
C VAL A 435 -1.61 6.31 13.19
N THR A 436 -1.27 6.53 14.47
CA THR A 436 -2.20 6.28 15.59
C THR A 436 -3.43 7.18 15.51
N VAL A 437 -3.25 8.47 15.20
CA VAL A 437 -4.37 9.43 15.02
C VAL A 437 -5.26 8.99 13.86
N VAL A 438 -4.68 8.62 12.72
CA VAL A 438 -5.45 8.13 11.56
C VAL A 438 -6.20 6.84 11.89
N ALA A 439 -5.55 5.88 12.57
CA ALA A 439 -6.13 4.59 12.92
C ALA A 439 -7.24 4.68 13.99
N THR A 440 -7.18 5.67 14.88
CA THR A 440 -8.15 5.85 15.98
C THR A 440 -9.25 6.85 15.62
N HIS A 441 -9.12 7.58 14.50
CA HIS A 441 -10.14 8.50 14.05
C HIS A 441 -11.48 7.79 13.82
N ARG A 442 -12.54 8.31 14.44
CA ARG A 442 -13.90 7.77 14.35
C ARG A 442 -14.75 8.67 13.44
N PRO A 443 -15.17 8.18 12.26
CA PRO A 443 -16.03 8.93 11.36
C PRO A 443 -17.33 9.34 12.05
N ARG A 444 -17.80 10.54 11.71
CA ARG A 444 -19.07 11.09 12.19
C ARG A 444 -20.18 10.76 11.20
N GLY A 445 -21.41 10.63 11.71
CA GLY A 445 -22.61 10.48 10.91
C GLY A 445 -23.13 9.04 10.80
N PRO A 446 -24.39 8.89 10.39
CA PRO A 446 -25.13 7.62 10.42
C PRO A 446 -24.66 6.60 9.39
N GLN A 447 -23.98 7.03 8.32
CA GLN A 447 -23.51 6.14 7.27
C GLN A 447 -22.60 5.04 7.84
N PRO A 448 -22.83 3.74 7.54
CA PRO A 448 -21.99 2.66 8.04
C PRO A 448 -20.56 2.77 7.52
N VAL A 449 -19.57 2.44 8.35
CA VAL A 449 -18.16 2.35 7.90
C VAL A 449 -17.93 1.11 7.05
N ALA A 450 -17.15 1.29 5.99
CA ALA A 450 -16.71 0.20 5.12
C ALA A 450 -15.19 0.05 5.12
N TYR A 451 -14.42 1.14 5.24
CA TYR A 451 -12.95 1.14 5.14
C TYR A 451 -12.43 0.36 3.92
N GLY A 452 -13.14 0.44 2.78
CA GLY A 452 -12.77 -0.30 1.57
C GLY A 452 -13.04 -1.82 1.63
N HIS A 453 -13.76 -2.32 2.64
CA HIS A 453 -14.19 -3.73 2.67
C HIS A 453 -15.20 -4.00 1.55
N VAL A 454 -14.82 -4.88 0.62
CA VAL A 454 -15.50 -5.06 -0.66
C VAL A 454 -16.93 -5.56 -0.47
N GLN A 455 -17.12 -6.63 0.30
CA GLN A 455 -18.45 -7.19 0.52
C GLN A 455 -19.36 -6.21 1.28
N THR A 456 -18.81 -5.41 2.21
CA THR A 456 -19.61 -4.41 2.92
C THR A 456 -20.06 -3.31 1.98
N LEU A 457 -19.18 -2.80 1.10
CA LEU A 457 -19.60 -1.85 0.07
C LEU A 457 -20.65 -2.46 -0.87
N ALA A 458 -20.48 -3.72 -1.26
CA ALA A 458 -21.45 -4.42 -2.10
C ALA A 458 -22.80 -4.65 -1.42
N ASP A 459 -22.85 -4.65 -0.08
CA ASP A 459 -24.09 -4.76 0.71
C ASP A 459 -24.73 -3.39 1.00
N LEU A 460 -23.95 -2.30 0.96
CA LEU A 460 -24.41 -0.93 1.23
C LEU A 460 -24.83 -0.16 -0.04
N VAL A 461 -24.33 -0.57 -1.20
CA VAL A 461 -24.61 0.04 -2.50
C VAL A 461 -25.57 -0.88 -3.25
N ASP A 462 -26.82 -0.43 -3.40
CA ASP A 462 -27.88 -1.14 -4.12
C ASP A 462 -28.01 -0.65 -5.58
N GLU A 463 -27.75 0.64 -5.83
CA GLU A 463 -27.68 1.22 -7.18
C GLU A 463 -26.28 1.76 -7.48
N TRP A 464 -25.61 1.18 -8.48
CA TRP A 464 -24.28 1.59 -8.93
C TRP A 464 -24.37 2.65 -10.03
N SER A 465 -23.74 3.80 -9.82
CA SER A 465 -23.75 4.92 -10.78
C SER A 465 -22.45 5.75 -10.74
N MET A 466 -22.31 6.71 -11.67
CA MET A 466 -21.16 7.64 -11.69
C MET A 466 -21.15 8.63 -10.52
N ILE A 467 -22.30 8.92 -9.93
CA ILE A 467 -22.42 9.77 -8.74
C ILE A 467 -23.46 9.11 -7.85
N MET A 468 -23.04 8.65 -6.67
CA MET A 468 -23.91 7.97 -5.72
C MET A 468 -24.19 8.86 -4.52
N TYR A 469 -25.47 9.02 -4.20
CA TYR A 469 -25.93 9.62 -2.95
C TYR A 469 -26.48 8.54 -2.04
N TRP A 470 -26.03 8.48 -0.80
CA TRP A 470 -26.47 7.50 0.18
C TRP A 470 -27.39 8.16 1.22
N GLY A 471 -28.50 7.51 1.55
CA GLY A 471 -29.45 7.99 2.54
C GLY A 471 -30.70 7.13 2.66
N HIS A 472 -31.76 7.69 3.23
CA HIS A 472 -33.01 6.98 3.46
C HIS A 472 -33.84 6.86 2.17
N LYS A 473 -34.25 5.64 1.80
CA LYS A 473 -35.04 5.38 0.59
C LYS A 473 -36.53 5.21 0.84
N GLY A 474 -36.91 4.68 2.00
CA GLY A 474 -38.32 4.51 2.36
C GLY A 474 -38.54 3.55 3.51
N ASP A 475 -39.81 3.37 3.85
CA ASP A 475 -40.28 2.54 4.95
C ASP A 475 -40.93 1.27 4.39
N HIS A 476 -40.45 0.09 4.80
CA HIS A 476 -41.09 -1.18 4.48
C HIS A 476 -41.93 -1.64 5.68
N GLY A 477 -43.24 -1.80 5.43
CA GLY A 477 -44.22 -2.31 6.40
C GLY A 477 -45.29 -1.27 6.78
N VAL A 478 -46.47 -1.75 7.18
CA VAL A 478 -47.58 -0.93 7.66
C VAL A 478 -47.68 -1.09 9.18
N GLY A 479 -47.54 0.01 9.92
CA GLY A 479 -47.71 0.05 11.38
C GLY A 479 -46.43 0.32 12.20
N PRO A 480 -46.49 0.20 13.55
CA PRO A 480 -45.44 0.64 14.48
C PRO A 480 -44.12 -0.18 14.46
N ARG A 481 -43.97 -1.09 13.48
CA ARG A 481 -42.76 -1.90 13.26
C ARG A 481 -42.23 -1.75 11.82
N SER A 482 -42.40 -0.58 11.21
CA SER A 482 -41.83 -0.31 9.89
C SER A 482 -40.29 -0.41 9.97
N ILE A 483 -39.72 -1.22 9.08
CA ILE A 483 -38.27 -1.34 8.92
C ILE A 483 -37.88 -0.43 7.77
N CYS A 484 -36.99 0.50 8.03
CA CYS A 484 -36.54 1.44 7.01
C CYS A 484 -35.52 0.78 6.08
N HIS A 485 -35.41 1.34 4.88
CA HIS A 485 -34.36 1.00 3.95
C HIS A 485 -33.46 2.21 3.67
N ALA A 486 -32.16 1.94 3.62
CA ALA A 486 -31.13 2.90 3.21
C ALA A 486 -30.42 2.35 1.98
N GLY A 487 -29.96 3.22 1.10
CA GLY A 487 -29.30 2.79 -0.13
C GLY A 487 -28.71 3.97 -0.88
N THR A 488 -28.23 3.70 -2.09
CA THR A 488 -27.65 4.68 -3.01
C THR A 488 -28.61 5.04 -4.14
N THR A 489 -28.55 6.28 -4.64
CA THR A 489 -29.25 6.70 -5.87
C THR A 489 -28.37 7.65 -6.68
N ASP A 490 -28.67 7.80 -7.96
CA ASP A 490 -27.93 8.67 -8.90
C ASP A 490 -28.61 10.02 -9.16
N VAL A 491 -29.91 10.16 -8.85
CA VAL A 491 -30.71 11.32 -9.23
C VAL A 491 -30.47 12.53 -8.35
N ARG A 492 -30.57 12.35 -7.03
CA ARG A 492 -30.53 13.46 -6.06
C ARG A 492 -30.07 13.00 -4.68
N PRO A 493 -29.55 13.92 -3.84
CA PRO A 493 -29.32 13.66 -2.43
C PRO A 493 -30.57 13.10 -1.75
N LEU A 494 -30.41 11.98 -1.05
CA LEU A 494 -31.49 11.34 -0.30
C LEU A 494 -31.75 12.06 1.03
N PRO A 495 -32.96 11.92 1.61
CA PRO A 495 -33.25 12.37 2.96
C PRO A 495 -32.26 11.79 3.98
N PRO A 496 -31.98 12.53 5.07
CA PRO A 496 -31.11 12.05 6.13
C PRO A 496 -31.67 10.79 6.80
N ILE A 497 -30.77 9.95 7.26
CA ILE A 497 -31.10 8.73 8.01
C ILE A 497 -31.76 9.08 9.35
N ARG A 498 -32.82 8.35 9.69
CA ARG A 498 -33.54 8.46 10.96
C ARG A 498 -32.83 7.61 12.02
N ILE A 499 -32.22 8.25 13.02
CA ILE A 499 -31.35 7.56 14.01
C ILE A 499 -32.11 6.56 14.89
N GLU A 500 -33.38 6.84 15.18
CA GLU A 500 -34.18 6.03 16.11
C GLU A 500 -34.83 4.80 15.46
N GLU A 501 -34.83 4.73 14.13
CA GLU A 501 -35.54 3.70 13.38
C GLU A 501 -34.58 2.56 12.96
N PRO A 502 -35.05 1.31 12.97
CA PRO A 502 -34.26 0.18 12.52
C PRO A 502 -34.21 0.10 11.00
N TYR A 503 -33.04 -0.23 10.44
CA TYR A 503 -32.84 -0.41 9.01
C TYR A 503 -32.44 -1.86 8.68
N ALA A 504 -32.96 -2.40 7.56
CA ALA A 504 -32.57 -3.70 7.00
C ALA A 504 -32.34 -3.61 5.49
#